data_AF-A0AAE0SBN9-F1
#
_entry.id   AF-A0AAE0SBN9-F1
#
_cell.length_a   1.000
_cell.length_b   1.000
_cell.length_c   1.000
_cell.angle_alpha   90.00
_cell.angle_beta   90.00
_cell.angle_gamma   90.00
#
_symmetry.space_group_name_H-M   'P 1'
#
loop_
_entity.id
_entity.type
_entity.pdbx_description
1 polymer ?
#
loop_
_entity_poly.entity_id
_entity_poly.type
_entity_poly.pdbx_seq_one_letter_code
_entity_poly.pdbx_strand_id
1 'polypeptide(L)'
;MSCTESSKKLSTKSHAIDKRKNISMQRWRILKEVLLGRKSSETCQHSASVRRFKGFGLLTTQKLSYIESDSFGEWYEYTMKDIPDFRMTIRQLPGVITPESLRGFNNTGNVCVWPAEEVMAYFCLQHTDWFSGKTVCELGGGMTCLAGVALSVATDVSYVELSDGNEESVSNLKEIIKKNMENDLVDKTKLSASPKALSFFHQQILSKTRPGTIHYSLMLCVLLHPVHLYRQTISLFFDEGRGDLVRTIESLLKPEVCICLLW
;
A
#
# COMPACT_ATOMS: atom_id res chain seq x y z
N MET A 1 17.55 47.28 -26.37
CA MET A 1 16.47 46.83 -25.45
C MET A 1 16.72 45.45 -24.82
N SER A 2 17.98 44.97 -24.68
CA SER A 2 18.27 43.57 -24.26
C SER A 2 18.62 43.38 -22.77
N CYS A 3 18.69 44.45 -21.96
CA CYS A 3 19.23 44.37 -20.58
C CYS A 3 18.15 44.15 -19.50
N THR A 4 16.86 44.30 -19.84
CA THR A 4 15.75 44.27 -18.85
C THR A 4 15.11 42.89 -18.65
N GLU A 5 15.16 42.01 -19.65
CA GLU A 5 14.62 40.64 -19.55
C GLU A 5 15.55 39.69 -18.78
N SER A 6 16.87 39.86 -18.90
CA SER A 6 17.85 39.00 -18.22
C SER A 6 17.84 39.22 -16.70
N SER A 7 17.72 40.47 -16.25
CA SER A 7 17.64 40.83 -14.83
C SER A 7 16.33 40.41 -14.17
N LYS A 8 15.20 40.46 -14.89
CA LYS A 8 13.91 39.91 -14.42
C LYS A 8 13.95 38.38 -14.30
N LYS A 9 14.59 37.68 -15.25
CA LYS A 9 14.81 36.21 -15.20
C LYS A 9 15.74 35.78 -14.06
N LEU A 10 16.75 36.57 -13.71
CA LEU A 10 17.64 36.27 -12.57
C LEU A 10 16.95 36.48 -11.21
N SER A 11 16.23 37.59 -11.05
CA SER A 11 15.49 37.93 -9.82
C SER A 11 14.39 36.90 -9.51
N THR A 12 13.66 36.47 -10.53
CA THR A 12 12.62 35.43 -10.39
C THR A 12 13.20 34.05 -10.08
N LYS A 13 14.37 33.71 -10.63
CA LYS A 13 15.09 32.49 -10.26
C LYS A 13 15.59 32.50 -8.82
N SER A 14 16.14 33.62 -8.32
CA SER A 14 16.62 33.69 -6.93
C SER A 14 15.46 33.57 -5.93
N HIS A 15 14.34 34.27 -6.17
CA HIS A 15 13.14 34.16 -5.34
C HIS A 15 12.55 32.75 -5.33
N ALA A 16 12.58 32.04 -6.46
CA ALA A 16 12.14 30.64 -6.52
C ALA A 16 13.06 29.69 -5.73
N ILE A 17 14.37 29.95 -5.73
CA ILE A 17 15.35 29.18 -4.96
C ILE A 17 15.17 29.40 -3.45
N ASP A 18 14.99 30.66 -3.03
CA ASP A 18 14.79 30.99 -1.61
C ASP A 18 13.45 30.45 -1.08
N LYS A 19 12.39 30.51 -1.90
CA LYS A 19 11.11 29.87 -1.59
C LYS A 19 11.25 28.35 -1.45
N ARG A 20 12.02 27.68 -2.32
CA ARG A 20 12.30 26.23 -2.21
C ARG A 20 13.09 25.89 -0.96
N LYS A 21 14.14 26.66 -0.63
CA LYS A 21 14.92 26.47 0.61
C LYS A 21 14.05 26.61 1.86
N ASN A 22 13.15 27.60 1.87
CA ASN A 22 12.20 27.81 2.97
C ASN A 22 11.26 26.60 3.13
N ILE A 23 10.68 26.10 2.03
CA ILE A 23 9.83 24.89 2.03
C ILE A 23 10.60 23.66 2.54
N SER A 24 11.84 23.45 2.09
CA SER A 24 12.68 22.35 2.55
C SER A 24 12.93 22.42 4.06
N MET A 25 13.31 23.58 4.59
CA MET A 25 13.51 23.77 6.03
C MET A 25 12.24 23.53 6.84
N GLN A 26 11.07 23.95 6.32
CA GLN A 26 9.78 23.64 6.94
C GLN A 26 9.53 22.13 7.02
N ARG A 27 9.78 21.38 5.94
CA ARG A 27 9.65 19.91 5.94
C ARG A 27 10.60 19.24 6.94
N TRP A 28 11.85 19.69 7.03
CA TRP A 28 12.82 19.20 8.01
C TRP A 28 12.38 19.48 9.45
N ARG A 29 11.77 20.65 9.70
CA ARG A 29 11.19 20.97 11.00
C ARG A 29 10.05 20.03 11.34
N ILE A 30 9.12 19.79 10.42
CA ILE A 30 8.02 18.82 10.60
C ILE A 30 8.58 17.44 10.96
N LEU A 31 9.56 16.94 10.19
CA LEU A 31 10.19 15.65 10.46
C LEU A 31 10.84 15.59 11.84
N LYS A 32 11.58 16.63 12.24
CA LYS A 32 12.20 16.72 13.56
C LYS A 32 11.16 16.63 14.69
N GLU A 33 10.05 17.34 14.57
CA GLU A 33 8.99 17.34 15.60
C GLU A 33 8.35 15.95 15.73
N VAL A 34 8.10 15.27 14.61
CA VAL A 34 7.57 13.90 14.59
C VAL A 34 8.55 12.91 15.23
N LEU A 35 9.85 13.00 14.89
CA LEU A 35 10.90 12.16 15.49
C LEU A 35 11.07 12.38 17.00
N LEU A 36 10.69 13.55 17.51
CA LEU A 36 10.66 13.86 18.94
C LEU A 36 9.37 13.38 19.63
N GLY A 37 8.52 12.61 18.93
CA GLY A 37 7.27 12.05 19.47
C GLY A 37 6.13 13.06 19.62
N ARG A 38 6.26 14.26 19.04
CA ARG A 38 5.21 15.30 19.12
C ARG A 38 4.11 14.97 18.12
N LYS A 39 2.92 14.62 18.62
CA LYS A 39 1.70 14.56 17.80
C LYS A 39 1.30 15.99 17.46
N SER A 40 1.02 16.28 16.20
CA SER A 40 0.64 17.63 15.81
C SER A 40 -0.52 17.59 14.80
N SER A 41 -1.60 18.30 15.14
CA SER A 41 -2.64 18.75 14.21
C SER A 41 -2.19 19.96 13.39
N GLU A 42 -1.13 20.65 13.82
CA GLU A 42 -0.56 21.86 13.19
C GLU A 42 0.29 21.55 11.92
N THR A 43 0.88 20.36 11.85
CA THR A 43 1.69 19.86 10.72
C THR A 43 0.86 19.58 9.47
N CYS A 44 -0.43 19.26 9.64
CA CYS A 44 -1.40 19.07 8.56
C CYS A 44 -1.85 20.39 7.90
N GLN A 45 -1.61 21.54 8.53
CA GLN A 45 -1.93 22.86 7.97
C GLN A 45 -0.75 23.49 7.21
N HIS A 46 0.42 22.85 7.22
CA HIS A 46 1.58 23.36 6.49
C HIS A 46 1.43 23.13 4.98
N SER A 47 1.30 24.21 4.21
CA SER A 47 1.23 24.19 2.74
C SER A 47 2.41 23.45 2.06
N ALA A 48 3.51 23.22 2.80
CA ALA A 48 4.71 22.54 2.38
C ALA A 48 4.57 21.01 2.28
N SER A 49 3.64 20.39 3.02
CA SER A 49 3.48 18.93 3.11
C SER A 49 2.00 18.52 3.24
N VAL A 50 1.24 18.72 2.16
CA VAL A 50 -0.19 18.37 2.09
C VAL A 50 -0.37 17.17 1.16
N ARG A 51 -1.02 16.10 1.65
CA ARG A 51 -1.56 15.05 0.80
C ARG A 51 -2.79 15.60 0.07
N ARG A 52 -2.56 16.18 -1.12
CA ARG A 52 -3.62 16.83 -1.92
C ARG A 52 -4.57 15.83 -2.58
N PHE A 53 -4.10 14.61 -2.85
CA PHE A 53 -4.88 13.54 -3.43
C PHE A 53 -4.95 12.38 -2.44
N LYS A 54 -6.16 12.12 -1.93
CA LYS A 54 -6.40 11.07 -0.93
C LYS A 54 -6.83 9.74 -1.56
N GLY A 55 -7.45 9.78 -2.73
CA GLY A 55 -8.04 8.65 -3.42
C GLY A 55 -9.00 9.13 -4.50
N PHE A 56 -9.58 8.18 -5.21
CA PHE A 56 -10.58 8.41 -6.26
C PHE A 56 -12.01 8.46 -5.70
N GLY A 57 -12.22 8.02 -4.45
CA GLY A 57 -13.56 7.97 -3.85
C GLY A 57 -14.41 6.84 -4.44
N LEU A 58 -13.76 5.76 -4.87
CA LEU A 58 -14.39 4.57 -5.43
C LEU A 58 -14.98 3.70 -4.33
N LEU A 59 -14.33 3.68 -3.16
CA LEU A 59 -14.88 3.10 -1.94
C LEU A 59 -15.22 4.22 -0.95
N THR A 60 -16.32 4.04 -0.22
CA THR A 60 -16.66 4.91 0.91
C THR A 60 -15.90 4.41 2.13
N THR A 61 -15.18 5.31 2.81
CA THR A 61 -14.39 4.99 4.00
C THR A 61 -14.93 5.74 5.20
N GLN A 62 -15.26 5.01 6.27
CA GLN A 62 -15.73 5.57 7.54
C GLN A 62 -14.85 5.10 8.69
N LYS A 63 -14.39 6.02 9.55
CA LYS A 63 -13.66 5.65 10.77
C LYS A 63 -14.63 5.03 11.78
N LEU A 64 -14.25 3.88 12.35
CA LEU A 64 -15.03 3.17 13.35
C LEU A 64 -14.67 3.67 14.75
N SER A 65 -15.38 4.70 15.22
CA SER A 65 -15.10 5.36 16.51
C SER A 65 -15.46 4.54 17.75
N TYR A 66 -16.30 3.50 17.60
CA TYR A 66 -16.71 2.62 18.69
C TYR A 66 -15.68 1.53 19.00
N ILE A 67 -14.72 1.30 18.10
CA ILE A 67 -13.58 0.42 18.38
C ILE A 67 -12.54 1.31 19.03
N GLU A 68 -12.23 1.06 20.31
CA GLU A 68 -11.14 1.75 20.98
C GLU A 68 -9.89 1.59 20.12
N SER A 69 -9.38 2.71 19.61
CA SER A 69 -8.10 2.72 18.91
C SER A 69 -7.07 2.33 19.96
N ASP A 70 -6.44 1.17 19.78
CA ASP A 70 -5.29 0.85 20.61
C ASP A 70 -4.15 1.82 20.27
N SER A 71 -3.09 1.81 21.07
CA SER A 71 -1.93 2.68 20.88
C SER A 71 -1.27 2.54 19.50
N PHE A 72 -1.68 1.55 18.70
CA PHE A 72 -0.99 1.08 17.51
C PHE A 72 -1.78 1.29 16.21
N GLY A 73 -3.11 1.37 16.22
CA GLY A 73 -3.90 1.43 14.98
C GLY A 73 -5.32 2.01 15.10
N GLU A 74 -5.80 2.55 13.98
CA GLU A 74 -7.17 3.04 13.81
C GLU A 74 -7.96 2.13 12.86
N TRP A 75 -9.24 1.91 13.16
CA TRP A 75 -10.12 1.04 12.36
C TRP A 75 -11.05 1.85 11.47
N TYR A 76 -11.24 1.33 10.26
CA TYR A 76 -12.05 1.93 9.21
C TYR A 76 -12.93 0.87 8.56
N GLU A 77 -14.17 1.22 8.27
CA GLU A 77 -15.05 0.42 7.42
C GLU A 77 -14.99 0.96 5.99
N TYR A 78 -14.90 0.03 5.05
CA TYR A 78 -14.96 0.28 3.62
C TYR A 78 -16.24 -0.32 3.06
N THR A 79 -17.01 0.49 2.34
CA THR A 79 -18.23 0.06 1.64
C THR A 79 -18.20 0.56 0.20
N MET A 80 -19.05 -0.02 -0.66
CA MET A 80 -19.19 0.42 -2.05
C MET A 80 -20.67 0.63 -2.36
N LYS A 81 -21.01 1.79 -2.95
CA LYS A 81 -22.41 2.14 -3.20
C LYS A 81 -23.10 1.16 -4.17
N ASP A 82 -22.36 0.65 -5.13
CA ASP A 82 -22.88 -0.25 -6.16
C ASP A 82 -23.06 -1.70 -5.67
N ILE A 83 -22.49 -2.05 -4.52
CA ILE A 83 -22.67 -3.36 -3.86
C ILE A 83 -23.07 -3.11 -2.39
N PRO A 84 -24.37 -2.92 -2.10
CA PRO A 84 -24.84 -2.48 -0.78
C PRO A 84 -24.48 -3.41 0.37
N ASP A 85 -24.39 -4.71 0.10
CA ASP A 85 -24.05 -5.72 1.12
C ASP A 85 -22.55 -5.84 1.37
N PHE A 86 -21.72 -5.24 0.50
CA PHE A 86 -20.28 -5.26 0.67
C PHE A 86 -19.84 -4.28 1.76
N ARG A 87 -19.22 -4.85 2.79
CA ARG A 87 -18.47 -4.10 3.79
C ARG A 87 -17.23 -4.89 4.20
N MET A 88 -16.14 -4.19 4.48
CA MET A 88 -14.96 -4.79 5.10
C MET A 88 -14.36 -3.84 6.14
N THR A 89 -13.72 -4.42 7.13
CA THR A 89 -13.09 -3.68 8.23
C THR A 89 -11.57 -3.70 8.05
N ILE A 90 -10.94 -2.54 7.97
CA ILE A 90 -9.52 -2.36 7.70
C ILE A 90 -8.88 -1.58 8.84
N ARG A 91 -7.70 -2.03 9.27
CA ARG A 91 -6.88 -1.35 10.27
C ARG A 91 -5.75 -0.58 9.61
N GLN A 92 -5.63 0.70 9.91
CA GLN A 92 -4.52 1.53 9.46
C GLN A 92 -3.69 1.93 10.67
N LEU A 93 -2.39 1.64 10.65
CA LEU A 93 -1.49 2.04 11.71
C LEU A 93 -1.12 3.52 11.51
N PRO A 94 -1.37 4.43 12.47
CA PRO A 94 -0.79 5.76 12.46
C PRO A 94 0.71 5.60 12.70
N GLY A 95 1.48 5.46 11.61
CA GLY A 95 2.90 5.14 11.66
C GLY A 95 3.66 5.98 12.70
N VAL A 96 4.19 5.33 13.73
CA VAL A 96 5.17 5.95 14.62
C VAL A 96 6.47 6.00 13.83
N ILE A 97 6.78 7.18 13.29
CA ILE A 97 8.02 7.36 12.54
C ILE A 97 9.18 7.40 13.53
N THR A 98 9.93 6.30 13.63
CA THR A 98 11.20 6.22 14.36
C THR A 98 12.38 6.41 13.39
N PRO A 99 13.56 6.85 13.87
CA PRO A 99 14.78 6.90 13.04
C PRO A 99 15.11 5.54 12.37
N GLU A 100 14.80 4.43 13.04
CA GLU A 100 14.98 3.07 12.54
C GLU A 100 13.98 2.77 11.42
N SER A 101 12.72 3.20 11.55
CA SER A 101 11.71 3.11 10.48
C SER A 101 12.06 3.96 9.25
N LEU A 102 12.95 4.95 9.38
CA LEU A 102 13.45 5.72 8.24
C LEU A 102 14.63 5.04 7.52
N ARG A 103 15.24 4.03 8.14
CA ARG A 103 16.38 3.26 7.62
C ARG A 103 15.92 1.83 7.28
N GLY A 104 15.27 1.63 6.14
CA GLY A 104 14.81 0.29 5.74
C GLY A 104 13.86 0.26 4.54
N PHE A 105 13.06 -0.82 4.45
CA PHE A 105 11.96 -0.96 3.48
C PHE A 105 11.00 0.23 3.58
N ASN A 106 10.42 0.64 2.44
CA ASN A 106 9.63 1.86 2.38
C ASN A 106 8.33 1.76 3.22
N ASN A 107 8.26 2.52 4.30
CA ASN A 107 7.10 2.61 5.19
C ASN A 107 6.01 3.57 4.67
N THR A 108 6.06 4.04 3.41
CA THR A 108 5.01 4.93 2.88
C THR A 108 3.66 4.20 2.75
N GLY A 109 3.66 2.88 2.49
CA GLY A 109 2.48 2.01 2.63
C GLY A 109 2.04 1.74 4.07
N ASN A 110 2.85 2.16 5.05
CA ASN A 110 2.55 2.05 6.46
C ASN A 110 1.88 3.29 7.05
N VAL A 111 1.54 4.26 6.20
CA VAL A 111 0.95 5.54 6.63
C VAL A 111 -0.48 5.70 6.12
N CYS A 112 -0.80 5.12 4.96
CA CYS A 112 -2.15 5.19 4.39
C CYS A 112 -2.37 4.20 3.24
N VAL A 113 -3.64 3.87 2.99
CA VAL A 113 -4.08 3.22 1.75
C VAL A 113 -3.71 4.08 0.54
N TRP A 114 -3.13 3.44 -0.47
CA TRP A 114 -2.77 4.10 -1.72
C TRP A 114 -3.98 4.23 -2.64
N PRO A 115 -4.10 5.33 -3.43
CA PRO A 115 -5.16 5.44 -4.43
C PRO A 115 -5.17 4.28 -5.43
N ALA A 116 -4.00 3.72 -5.68
CA ALA A 116 -3.81 2.63 -6.61
C ALA A 116 -4.38 1.31 -6.04
N GLU A 117 -4.16 1.09 -4.74
CA GLU A 117 -4.76 -0.01 -3.98
C GLU A 117 -6.28 0.12 -3.88
N GLU A 118 -6.81 1.34 -3.73
CA GLU A 118 -8.25 1.63 -3.85
C GLU A 118 -8.80 1.23 -5.23
N VAL A 119 -8.10 1.58 -6.31
CA VAL A 119 -8.51 1.24 -7.68
C VAL A 119 -8.55 -0.27 -7.89
N MET A 120 -7.57 -1.02 -7.37
CA MET A 120 -7.62 -2.48 -7.50
C MET A 120 -8.74 -3.10 -6.67
N ALA A 121 -8.94 -2.65 -5.42
CA ALA A 121 -10.06 -3.15 -4.63
C ALA A 121 -11.39 -2.91 -5.37
N TYR A 122 -11.57 -1.71 -5.94
CA TYR A 122 -12.72 -1.43 -6.79
C TYR A 122 -12.79 -2.35 -8.02
N PHE A 123 -11.68 -2.55 -8.74
CA PHE A 123 -11.62 -3.44 -9.90
C PHE A 123 -12.04 -4.87 -9.55
N CYS A 124 -11.52 -5.43 -8.45
CA CYS A 124 -11.89 -6.76 -7.98
C CYS A 124 -13.39 -6.86 -7.67
N LEU A 125 -13.97 -5.84 -7.03
CA LEU A 125 -15.39 -5.77 -6.71
C LEU A 125 -16.28 -5.64 -7.95
N GLN A 126 -15.80 -5.01 -9.02
CA GLN A 126 -16.55 -4.91 -10.29
C GLN A 126 -16.45 -6.19 -11.15
N HIS A 127 -15.53 -7.09 -10.85
CA HIS A 127 -15.24 -8.29 -11.67
C HIS A 127 -15.23 -9.57 -10.82
N THR A 128 -16.16 -9.70 -9.86
CA THR A 128 -16.20 -10.80 -8.88
C THR A 128 -16.14 -12.19 -9.53
N ASP A 129 -16.80 -12.37 -10.67
CA ASP A 129 -16.87 -13.64 -11.40
C ASP A 129 -15.50 -14.16 -11.86
N TRP A 130 -14.51 -13.27 -12.04
CA TRP A 130 -13.18 -13.64 -12.51
C TRP A 130 -12.38 -14.42 -11.45
N PHE A 131 -12.78 -14.28 -10.18
CA PHE A 131 -12.05 -14.79 -9.02
C PHE A 131 -12.72 -16.01 -8.38
N SER A 132 -13.93 -16.38 -8.82
CA SER A 132 -14.65 -17.54 -8.31
C SER A 132 -13.83 -18.82 -8.52
N GLY A 133 -13.65 -19.59 -7.44
CA GLY A 133 -12.87 -20.83 -7.45
C GLY A 133 -11.36 -20.65 -7.64
N LYS A 134 -10.83 -19.42 -7.57
CA LYS A 134 -9.40 -19.14 -7.75
C LYS A 134 -8.64 -19.17 -6.44
N THR A 135 -7.35 -19.49 -6.52
CA THR A 135 -6.36 -19.20 -5.48
C THR A 135 -5.61 -17.94 -5.87
N VAL A 136 -5.63 -16.93 -5.01
CA VAL A 136 -5.12 -15.57 -5.29
C VAL A 136 -4.04 -15.20 -4.28
N CYS A 137 -3.02 -14.48 -4.74
CA CYS A 137 -2.04 -13.86 -3.84
C CYS A 137 -1.93 -12.36 -4.15
N GLU A 138 -2.03 -11.54 -3.11
CA GLU A 138 -1.65 -10.13 -3.18
C GLU A 138 -0.21 -9.98 -2.66
N LEU A 139 0.70 -9.55 -3.55
CA LEU A 139 2.10 -9.33 -3.25
C LEU A 139 2.37 -7.84 -2.98
N GLY A 140 2.99 -7.54 -1.84
CA GLY A 140 3.44 -6.19 -1.50
C GLY A 140 2.29 -5.22 -1.25
N GLY A 141 1.19 -5.71 -0.66
CA GLY A 141 0.00 -4.90 -0.39
C GLY A 141 0.11 -3.99 0.83
N GLY A 142 1.31 -3.88 1.44
CA GLY A 142 1.54 -3.06 2.63
C GLY A 142 0.73 -3.52 3.83
N MET A 143 0.34 -2.58 4.68
CA MET A 143 -0.39 -2.88 5.92
C MET A 143 -1.82 -3.35 5.71
N THR A 144 -2.40 -3.12 4.53
CA THR A 144 -3.84 -3.29 4.31
C THR A 144 -4.17 -4.43 3.38
N CYS A 145 -3.41 -4.63 2.29
CA CYS A 145 -3.76 -5.57 1.22
C CYS A 145 -5.26 -5.45 0.86
N LEU A 146 -5.67 -4.21 0.60
CA LEU A 146 -7.09 -3.83 0.51
C LEU A 146 -7.83 -4.66 -0.53
N ALA A 147 -7.18 -4.95 -1.67
CA ALA A 147 -7.78 -5.67 -2.76
C ALA A 147 -8.02 -7.15 -2.40
N GLY A 148 -7.04 -7.81 -1.80
CA GLY A 148 -7.16 -9.19 -1.35
C GLY A 148 -8.19 -9.34 -0.24
N VAL A 149 -8.26 -8.39 0.71
CA VAL A 149 -9.32 -8.37 1.73
C VAL A 149 -10.69 -8.18 1.06
N ALA A 150 -10.86 -7.19 0.19
CA ALA A 150 -12.12 -6.95 -0.52
C ALA A 150 -12.57 -8.18 -1.31
N LEU A 151 -11.63 -8.84 -2.00
CA LEU A 151 -11.88 -10.04 -2.76
C LEU A 151 -12.36 -11.21 -1.88
N SER A 152 -11.71 -11.41 -0.73
CA SER A 152 -12.05 -12.49 0.21
C SER A 152 -13.45 -12.34 0.83
N VAL A 153 -13.95 -11.10 0.90
CA VAL A 153 -15.29 -10.77 1.42
C VAL A 153 -16.34 -10.85 0.32
N ALA A 154 -16.03 -10.38 -0.89
CA ALA A 154 -17.03 -10.12 -1.92
C ALA A 154 -17.21 -11.25 -2.95
N THR A 155 -16.37 -12.30 -2.90
CA THR A 155 -16.34 -13.32 -3.96
C THR A 155 -16.27 -14.74 -3.41
N ASP A 156 -16.66 -15.72 -4.24
CA ASP A 156 -16.46 -17.15 -3.99
C ASP A 156 -15.04 -17.63 -4.34
N VAL A 157 -14.04 -16.80 -4.03
CA VAL A 157 -12.62 -17.18 -4.15
C VAL A 157 -12.33 -18.39 -3.26
N SER A 158 -11.50 -19.32 -3.75
CA SER A 158 -11.16 -20.51 -2.97
C SER A 158 -10.18 -20.19 -1.85
N TYR A 159 -9.21 -19.30 -2.13
CA TYR A 159 -8.20 -18.91 -1.16
C TYR A 159 -7.51 -17.61 -1.57
N VAL A 160 -7.20 -16.75 -0.61
CA VAL A 160 -6.44 -15.52 -0.77
C VAL A 160 -5.27 -15.50 0.21
N GLU A 161 -4.08 -15.25 -0.31
CA GLU A 161 -2.89 -14.95 0.49
C GLU A 161 -2.58 -13.45 0.41
N LEU A 162 -2.67 -12.77 1.55
CA LEU A 162 -2.21 -11.39 1.71
C LEU A 162 -0.74 -11.39 2.10
N SER A 163 0.06 -10.51 1.51
CA SER A 163 1.49 -10.60 1.76
C SER A 163 2.26 -9.30 1.56
N ASP A 164 3.29 -9.14 2.36
CA ASP A 164 4.23 -8.02 2.28
C ASP A 164 5.62 -8.44 2.77
N GLY A 165 6.65 -7.69 2.41
CA GLY A 165 8.01 -7.90 2.91
C GLY A 165 8.24 -7.37 4.32
N ASN A 166 7.35 -6.51 4.82
CA ASN A 166 7.43 -5.92 6.16
C ASN A 166 6.62 -6.75 7.18
N GLU A 167 7.30 -7.27 8.22
CA GLU A 167 6.68 -8.06 9.28
C GLU A 167 5.62 -7.29 10.07
N GLU A 168 5.77 -5.98 10.27
CA GLU A 168 4.78 -5.14 10.94
C GLU A 168 3.50 -5.06 10.10
N SER A 169 3.64 -4.92 8.78
CA SER A 169 2.51 -4.97 7.85
C SER A 169 1.80 -6.30 7.94
N VAL A 170 2.53 -7.42 7.89
CA VAL A 170 1.96 -8.77 8.01
C VAL A 170 1.27 -9.00 9.35
N SER A 171 1.82 -8.46 10.44
CA SER A 171 1.19 -8.50 11.76
C SER A 171 -0.16 -7.76 11.74
N ASN A 172 -0.21 -6.57 11.13
CA ASN A 172 -1.46 -5.83 10.96
C ASN A 172 -2.47 -6.57 10.08
N LEU A 173 -2.03 -7.21 9.00
CA LEU A 173 -2.88 -8.02 8.13
C LEU A 173 -3.56 -9.15 8.93
N LYS A 174 -2.84 -9.81 9.84
CA LYS A 174 -3.44 -10.86 10.70
C LYS A 174 -4.55 -10.32 11.60
N GLU A 175 -4.39 -9.10 12.13
CA GLU A 175 -5.44 -8.44 12.91
C GLU A 175 -6.65 -8.06 12.03
N ILE A 176 -6.42 -7.55 10.82
CA ILE A 176 -7.48 -7.27 9.84
C ILE A 176 -8.27 -8.53 9.52
N ILE A 177 -7.57 -9.63 9.22
CA ILE A 177 -8.18 -10.93 8.92
C ILE A 177 -9.06 -11.37 10.10
N LYS A 178 -8.49 -11.40 11.30
CA LYS A 178 -9.20 -11.77 12.52
C LYS A 178 -10.46 -10.93 12.71
N LYS A 179 -10.38 -9.62 12.48
CA LYS A 179 -11.53 -8.73 12.66
C LYS A 179 -12.65 -8.97 11.65
N ASN A 180 -12.32 -9.22 10.39
CA ASN A 180 -13.34 -9.56 9.38
C ASN A 180 -13.95 -10.94 9.63
N MET A 181 -13.19 -11.89 10.18
CA MET A 181 -13.73 -13.18 10.64
C MET A 181 -14.70 -13.00 11.83
N GLU A 182 -14.35 -12.14 12.82
CA GLU A 182 -15.24 -11.82 13.95
C GLU A 182 -16.55 -11.16 13.54
N ASN A 183 -16.54 -10.46 12.40
CA ASN A 183 -17.72 -9.82 11.82
C ASN A 183 -18.50 -10.73 10.86
N ASP A 184 -18.14 -12.02 10.78
CA ASP A 184 -18.71 -13.02 9.87
C ASP A 184 -18.64 -12.64 8.38
N LEU A 185 -17.61 -11.87 7.99
CA LEU A 185 -17.42 -11.40 6.62
C LEU A 185 -16.51 -12.33 5.79
N VAL A 186 -15.68 -13.14 6.45
CA VAL A 186 -14.71 -14.03 5.78
C VAL A 186 -14.63 -15.38 6.50
N ASP A 187 -14.62 -16.47 5.71
CA ASP A 187 -14.34 -17.81 6.20
C ASP A 187 -12.85 -17.96 6.55
N LYS A 188 -12.57 -18.51 7.74
CA LYS A 188 -11.21 -18.68 8.25
C LYS A 188 -10.30 -19.53 7.36
N THR A 189 -10.88 -20.39 6.55
CA THR A 189 -10.14 -21.29 5.65
C THR A 189 -9.73 -20.62 4.34
N LYS A 190 -10.30 -19.45 4.03
CA LYS A 190 -10.13 -18.78 2.73
C LYS A 190 -9.11 -17.66 2.71
N LEU A 191 -8.57 -17.23 3.86
CA LEU A 191 -7.72 -16.04 3.94
C LEU A 191 -6.55 -16.23 4.92
N SER A 192 -5.33 -15.95 4.48
CA SER A 192 -4.15 -15.90 5.35
C SER A 192 -3.24 -14.71 5.04
N ALA A 193 -2.33 -14.43 5.96
CA ALA A 193 -1.27 -13.44 5.77
C ALA A 193 0.11 -14.01 6.11
N SER A 194 1.09 -13.80 5.23
CA SER A 194 2.45 -14.30 5.40
C SER A 194 3.51 -13.26 4.98
N PRO A 195 4.70 -13.31 5.61
CA PRO A 195 5.83 -12.51 5.17
C PRO A 195 6.34 -13.03 3.83
N LYS A 196 6.38 -12.14 2.84
CA LYS A 196 6.76 -12.40 1.46
C LYS A 196 7.61 -11.26 0.95
N ALA A 197 8.91 -11.33 1.22
CA ALA A 197 9.88 -10.37 0.71
C ALA A 197 10.45 -10.82 -0.64
N LEU A 198 10.60 -9.89 -1.60
CA LEU A 198 11.18 -10.17 -2.92
C LEU A 198 12.57 -10.81 -2.85
N SER A 199 13.40 -10.42 -1.87
CA SER A 199 14.71 -11.02 -1.61
C SER A 199 14.62 -12.44 -1.03
N PHE A 200 13.60 -12.71 -0.22
CA PHE A 200 13.34 -14.03 0.36
C PHE A 200 12.91 -15.02 -0.74
N PHE A 201 12.08 -14.57 -1.69
CA PHE A 201 11.76 -15.37 -2.87
C PHE A 201 12.95 -15.60 -3.78
N HIS A 202 13.84 -14.63 -3.97
CA HIS A 202 15.06 -14.86 -4.76
C HIS A 202 15.89 -16.03 -4.20
N GLN A 203 16.12 -16.08 -2.88
CA GLN A 203 16.81 -17.22 -2.25
C GLN A 203 16.02 -18.53 -2.38
N GLN A 204 14.70 -18.48 -2.23
CA GLN A 204 13.85 -19.67 -2.32
C GLN A 204 13.69 -20.22 -3.74
N ILE A 205 13.72 -19.35 -4.76
CA ILE A 205 13.70 -19.67 -6.20
C ILE A 205 15.05 -20.25 -6.63
N LEU A 206 16.17 -19.67 -6.17
CA LEU A 206 17.50 -20.23 -6.40
C LEU A 206 17.65 -21.61 -5.74
N SER A 207 17.03 -21.81 -4.57
CA SER A 207 16.92 -23.12 -3.93
C SER A 207 15.74 -23.92 -4.50
N LYS A 208 15.85 -24.38 -5.76
CA LYS A 208 14.93 -25.34 -6.44
C LYS A 208 13.67 -25.70 -5.64
N THR A 209 12.55 -25.05 -5.96
CA THR A 209 11.15 -25.35 -5.57
C THR A 209 11.03 -26.54 -4.62
N ARG A 210 10.94 -26.25 -3.31
CA ARG A 210 10.62 -27.27 -2.31
C ARG A 210 9.21 -27.84 -2.58
N PRO A 211 8.98 -29.14 -2.31
CA PRO A 211 7.64 -29.69 -2.24
C PRO A 211 6.81 -28.88 -1.23
N GLY A 212 5.60 -28.45 -1.62
CA GLY A 212 4.70 -27.66 -0.76
C GLY A 212 4.59 -26.16 -1.10
N THR A 213 5.22 -25.70 -2.18
CA THR A 213 5.01 -24.33 -2.69
C THR A 213 3.58 -24.19 -3.23
N ILE A 214 2.79 -23.29 -2.64
CA ILE A 214 1.43 -23.02 -3.12
C ILE A 214 1.54 -22.25 -4.44
N HIS A 215 0.94 -22.80 -5.49
CA HIS A 215 0.80 -22.11 -6.76
C HIS A 215 -0.55 -21.40 -6.84
N TYR A 216 -0.50 -20.13 -7.20
CA TYR A 216 -1.65 -19.25 -7.31
C TYR A 216 -2.14 -19.19 -8.76
N SER A 217 -3.45 -19.21 -8.94
CA SER A 217 -4.07 -18.99 -10.27
C SER A 217 -4.17 -17.51 -10.66
N LEU A 218 -4.07 -16.59 -9.69
CA LEU A 218 -4.08 -15.16 -9.97
C LEU A 218 -3.19 -14.43 -8.98
N MET A 219 -2.51 -13.40 -9.45
CA MET A 219 -1.65 -12.57 -8.60
C MET A 219 -1.98 -11.10 -8.79
N LEU A 220 -2.22 -10.43 -7.66
CA LEU A 220 -2.39 -8.99 -7.56
C LEU A 220 -1.04 -8.41 -7.12
N CYS A 221 -0.44 -7.55 -7.93
CA CYS A 221 0.84 -6.93 -7.61
C CYS A 221 0.69 -5.42 -7.59
N VAL A 222 1.03 -4.80 -6.45
CA VAL A 222 1.08 -3.34 -6.34
C VAL A 222 2.42 -2.84 -6.90
N LEU A 223 2.41 -2.24 -8.10
CA LEU A 223 3.58 -1.81 -8.87
C LEU A 223 3.49 -0.33 -9.30
N LEU A 224 3.66 0.60 -8.37
CA LEU A 224 3.58 2.02 -8.71
C LEU A 224 4.65 2.46 -9.73
N HIS A 225 4.21 2.88 -10.91
CA HIS A 225 5.05 3.61 -11.88
C HIS A 225 5.22 5.08 -11.40
N PRO A 226 6.42 5.68 -11.47
CA PRO A 226 6.54 7.13 -11.33
C PRO A 226 5.87 7.80 -12.53
N VAL A 227 4.74 8.48 -12.29
CA VAL A 227 4.37 9.63 -13.13
C VAL A 227 5.28 10.78 -12.70
N HIS A 228 5.90 11.41 -13.68
CA HIS A 228 6.98 12.38 -13.57
C HIS A 228 7.04 13.26 -12.31
N LEU A 229 8.29 13.48 -11.86
CA LEU A 229 8.79 14.45 -10.87
C LEU A 229 8.97 13.90 -9.44
N TYR A 230 10.25 13.67 -9.11
CA TYR A 230 10.85 13.26 -7.82
C TYR A 230 11.02 11.75 -7.57
N ARG A 231 12.27 11.31 -7.79
CA ARG A 231 12.84 10.01 -7.40
C ARG A 231 12.64 9.75 -5.90
N GLN A 232 11.64 8.97 -5.50
CA GLN A 232 11.61 8.10 -4.29
C GLN A 232 10.29 7.30 -4.26
N THR A 233 10.14 6.12 -4.90
CA THR A 233 8.85 5.37 -4.80
C THR A 233 8.83 3.87 -5.20
N ILE A 234 8.93 2.91 -4.27
CA ILE A 234 8.19 1.59 -4.24
C ILE A 234 8.24 0.60 -5.46
N SER A 235 8.46 -0.69 -5.13
CA SER A 235 8.17 -1.97 -5.81
C SER A 235 8.59 -2.22 -7.28
N LEU A 236 8.56 -1.23 -8.18
CA LEU A 236 9.26 -1.27 -9.47
C LEU A 236 10.41 -0.25 -9.56
N PHE A 237 10.69 0.50 -8.49
CA PHE A 237 11.65 1.61 -8.53
C PHE A 237 13.12 1.24 -8.39
N PHE A 238 13.42 0.06 -7.86
CA PHE A 238 14.79 -0.43 -7.80
C PHE A 238 15.03 -1.24 -9.07
N ASP A 239 15.85 -0.73 -9.99
CA ASP A 239 16.33 -1.52 -11.13
C ASP A 239 16.90 -2.87 -10.65
N GLU A 240 17.47 -2.90 -9.44
CA GLU A 240 17.99 -4.09 -8.77
C GLU A 240 16.91 -5.13 -8.39
N GLY A 241 15.66 -4.72 -8.10
CA GLY A 241 14.60 -5.61 -7.61
C GLY A 241 13.60 -6.10 -8.66
N ARG A 242 13.59 -5.50 -9.87
CA ARG A 242 12.61 -5.85 -10.92
C ARG A 242 12.74 -7.29 -11.39
N GLY A 243 13.97 -7.74 -11.61
CA GLY A 243 14.22 -9.13 -12.03
C GLY A 243 13.75 -10.13 -10.99
N ASP A 244 13.87 -9.79 -9.70
CA ASP A 244 13.43 -10.65 -8.61
C ASP A 244 11.91 -10.70 -8.49
N LEU A 245 11.23 -9.57 -8.70
CA LEU A 245 9.78 -9.53 -8.78
C LEU A 245 9.24 -10.38 -9.93
N VAL A 246 9.77 -10.22 -11.15
CA VAL A 246 9.32 -11.00 -12.32
C VAL A 246 9.52 -12.49 -12.05
N ARG A 247 10.71 -12.89 -11.57
CA ARG A 247 10.99 -14.28 -11.19
C ARG A 247 10.06 -14.79 -10.09
N THR A 248 9.75 -13.95 -9.11
CA THR A 248 8.82 -14.30 -8.03
C THR A 248 7.43 -14.58 -8.58
N ILE A 249 6.91 -13.68 -9.42
CA ILE A 249 5.62 -13.83 -10.11
C ILE A 249 5.62 -15.14 -10.92
N GLU A 250 6.61 -15.35 -11.78
CA GLU A 250 6.74 -16.57 -12.60
C GLU A 250 6.77 -17.85 -11.75
N SER A 251 7.47 -17.82 -10.60
CA SER A 251 7.58 -18.99 -9.73
C SER A 251 6.31 -19.34 -8.97
N LEU A 252 5.49 -18.33 -8.66
CA LEU A 252 4.30 -18.48 -7.82
C LEU A 252 3.03 -18.72 -8.63
N LEU A 253 3.03 -18.35 -9.91
CA LEU A 253 1.90 -18.55 -10.82
C LEU A 253 1.82 -20.00 -11.32
N LYS A 254 0.59 -20.48 -11.58
CA LYS A 254 0.36 -21.74 -12.28
C LYS A 254 0.72 -21.58 -13.78
N PRO A 255 1.29 -22.59 -14.46
CA PRO A 255 1.75 -22.44 -15.84
C PRO A 255 0.66 -22.12 -16.89
N GLU A 256 -0.62 -22.41 -16.60
CA GLU A 256 -1.66 -22.50 -17.64
C GLU A 256 -2.82 -21.49 -17.51
N VAL A 257 -2.99 -20.84 -16.35
CA VAL A 257 -4.11 -19.89 -16.14
C VAL A 257 -3.68 -18.84 -15.13
N CYS A 258 -3.02 -17.77 -15.61
CA CYS A 258 -2.56 -16.70 -14.73
C CYS A 258 -2.80 -15.32 -15.30
N ILE A 259 -3.50 -14.51 -14.51
CA ILE A 259 -3.63 -13.07 -14.72
C ILE A 259 -2.77 -12.41 -13.66
N CYS A 260 -1.81 -11.60 -14.09
CA CYS A 260 -1.05 -10.72 -13.22
C CYS A 260 -1.60 -9.32 -13.44
N LEU A 261 -2.32 -8.78 -12.45
CA LEU A 261 -2.78 -7.40 -12.50
C LEU A 261 -1.69 -6.52 -11.88
N LEU A 262 -1.06 -5.73 -12.74
CA LEU A 262 -0.02 -4.76 -12.38
C LEU A 262 -0.62 -3.36 -12.45
N TRP A 263 -0.39 -2.53 -11.42
CA TRP A 263 -0.74 -1.12 -11.45
C TRP A 263 0.21 -0.25 -10.62
#